data_AF-A0A497DYL6-F1
#
_entry.id   AF-A0A497DYL6-F1
#
_cell.length_a   1.000
_cell.length_b   1.000
_cell.length_c   1.000
_cell.angle_alpha   90.00
_cell.angle_beta   90.00
_cell.angle_gamma   90.00
#
_symmetry.space_group_name_H-M   'P 1'
#
loop_
_entity.id
_entity.type
_entity.pdbx_description
1 polymer ?
#
loop_
_entity_poly.entity_id
_entity_poly.type
_entity_poly.pdbx_seq_one_letter_code
_entity_poly.pdbx_strand_id
1 'polypeptide(L)'
;MQKIFNQAPTLQRWGADTPEKQELEPEILARSEVVVVDSRSQAQSRGEVYQALRQGVLSLTKTVELGKIILQPELRRQTNNQLTVADLTGVAVQDIQIAKAVYEKYLEEMS
;
A
#
# COMPACT_ATOMS: atom_id res chain seq x y z
N MET A 1 6.12 -6.25 -7.30
CA MET A 1 5.09 -5.19 -7.42
C MET A 1 4.46 -5.07 -8.81
N GLN A 2 5.20 -5.17 -9.92
CA GLN A 2 4.66 -4.98 -11.28
C GLN A 2 3.38 -5.80 -11.61
N LYS A 3 3.31 -7.07 -11.18
CA LYS A 3 2.15 -7.96 -11.42
C LYS A 3 0.90 -7.60 -10.60
N ILE A 4 1.03 -6.77 -9.57
CA ILE A 4 -0.08 -6.39 -8.68
C ILE A 4 -0.83 -5.17 -9.25
N PHE A 5 -0.14 -4.32 -10.03
CA PHE A 5 -0.64 -2.99 -10.39
C PHE A 5 -0.71 -2.68 -11.91
N ASN A 6 -0.08 -3.45 -12.81
CA ASN A 6 -0.04 -3.07 -14.23
C ASN A 6 -1.37 -3.24 -14.99
N GLN A 7 -1.76 -2.24 -15.80
CA GLN A 7 -2.81 -2.22 -16.87
C GLN A 7 -4.25 -1.76 -16.55
N ALA A 8 -4.46 -0.96 -15.50
CA ALA A 8 -5.74 -0.31 -15.15
C ALA A 8 -5.44 0.97 -14.33
N PRO A 9 -6.39 1.88 -14.06
CA PRO A 9 -6.12 3.02 -13.18
C PRO A 9 -5.77 2.53 -11.76
N THR A 10 -4.49 2.59 -11.44
CA THR A 10 -3.96 2.37 -10.09
C THR A 10 -3.35 3.67 -9.61
N LEU A 11 -3.75 4.11 -8.42
CA LEU A 11 -3.12 5.23 -7.74
C LEU A 11 -2.17 4.70 -6.67
N GLN A 12 -0.90 5.05 -6.78
CA GLN A 12 0.12 4.71 -5.79
C GLN A 12 0.54 5.97 -5.07
N ARG A 13 0.54 5.91 -3.74
CA ARG A 13 1.01 7.00 -2.89
C ARG A 13 2.12 6.48 -2.00
N TRP A 14 3.15 7.31 -1.91
CA TRP A 14 4.36 7.06 -1.14
C TRP A 14 4.53 8.28 -0.25
N GLY A 15 4.57 8.09 1.06
CA GLY A 15 5.03 9.17 1.93
C GLY A 15 3.95 10.07 2.52
N ALA A 16 2.75 9.55 2.80
CA ALA A 16 1.80 10.25 3.67
C ALA A 16 2.18 10.03 5.15
N ASP A 17 3.34 10.58 5.51
CA ASP A 17 4.08 10.22 6.73
C ASP A 17 3.57 10.93 7.98
N THR A 18 2.78 11.98 7.79
CA THR A 18 2.17 12.79 8.84
C THR A 18 0.64 12.69 8.78
N PRO A 19 -0.06 12.85 9.91
CA PRO A 19 -1.52 12.81 9.94
C PRO A 19 -2.17 13.85 9.02
N GLU A 20 -1.54 15.01 8.84
CA GLU A 20 -2.13 16.13 8.10
C GLU A 20 -1.93 16.05 6.57
N LYS A 21 -1.05 15.16 6.11
CA LYS A 21 -0.74 15.05 4.68
C LYS A 21 -1.76 14.16 3.98
N GLN A 22 -2.40 14.72 2.96
CA GLN A 22 -3.40 14.07 2.14
C GLN A 22 -3.17 14.44 0.67
N GLU A 23 -2.93 13.44 -0.17
CA GLU A 23 -2.66 13.57 -1.59
C GLU A 23 -3.85 13.13 -2.46
N LEU A 24 -4.80 12.38 -1.91
CA LEU A 24 -6.00 11.93 -2.61
C LEU A 24 -7.26 12.37 -1.89
N GLU A 25 -8.31 12.64 -2.65
CA GLU A 25 -9.63 12.86 -2.08
C GLU A 25 -10.15 11.55 -1.46
N PRO A 26 -10.69 11.52 -0.22
CA PRO A 26 -10.99 10.28 0.51
C PRO A 26 -12.09 9.45 -0.19
N GLU A 27 -12.96 10.10 -0.94
CA GLU A 27 -13.95 9.51 -1.82
C GLU A 27 -13.34 8.59 -2.89
N ILE A 28 -12.08 8.82 -3.30
CA ILE A 28 -11.36 7.94 -4.22
C ILE A 28 -11.12 6.58 -3.56
N LEU A 29 -10.72 6.56 -2.29
CA LEU A 29 -10.54 5.32 -1.53
C LEU A 29 -11.89 4.62 -1.32
N ALA A 30 -12.95 5.40 -1.05
CA ALA A 30 -14.31 4.86 -0.93
C ALA A 30 -14.83 4.23 -2.24
N ARG A 31 -14.42 4.74 -3.40
CA ARG A 31 -14.81 4.18 -4.72
C ARG A 31 -13.94 3.03 -5.19
N SER A 32 -12.69 2.93 -4.73
CA SER A 32 -11.78 1.87 -5.15
C SER A 32 -12.26 0.47 -4.75
N GLU A 33 -12.12 -0.52 -5.62
CA GLU A 33 -12.47 -1.90 -5.32
C GLU A 33 -11.42 -2.59 -4.44
N VAL A 34 -10.17 -2.15 -4.52
CA VAL A 34 -9.07 -2.68 -3.68
C VAL A 34 -8.27 -1.52 -3.09
N VAL A 35 -8.26 -1.42 -1.76
CA VAL A 35 -7.36 -0.52 -1.02
C VAL A 35 -6.26 -1.36 -0.38
N VAL A 36 -5.02 -1.14 -0.78
CA VAL A 36 -3.85 -1.85 -0.27
C VAL A 36 -3.12 -0.96 0.72
N VAL A 37 -2.77 -1.52 1.88
CA VAL A 37 -1.92 -0.86 2.88
C VAL A 37 -0.70 -1.71 3.17
N ASP A 38 0.42 -1.13 3.57
CA ASP A 38 1.57 -1.88 4.08
C ASP A 38 1.33 -2.45 5.49
N SER A 39 0.71 -1.65 6.36
CA SER A 39 0.32 -2.02 7.72
C SER A 39 -1.01 -1.39 8.09
N ARG A 40 -1.99 -2.22 8.49
CA ARG A 40 -3.28 -1.70 8.98
C ARG A 40 -3.14 -0.85 10.24
N SER A 41 -2.24 -1.23 11.16
CA SER A 41 -2.06 -0.48 12.40
C SER A 41 -1.49 0.91 12.17
N GLN A 42 -0.57 1.08 11.20
CA GLN A 42 -0.09 2.41 10.81
C GLN A 42 -1.14 3.21 10.05
N ALA A 43 -1.84 2.57 9.11
CA ALA A 43 -2.90 3.19 8.30
C ALA A 43 -4.07 3.74 9.14
N GLN A 44 -4.25 3.27 10.38
CA GLN A 44 -5.21 3.82 11.34
C GLN A 44 -4.74 5.10 12.04
N SER A 45 -3.49 5.51 11.86
CA SER A 45 -2.88 6.64 12.58
C SER A 45 -2.37 7.76 11.66
N ARG A 46 -2.11 7.45 10.39
CA ARG A 46 -1.59 8.37 9.37
C ARG A 46 -1.96 7.88 7.96
N GLY A 47 -1.75 8.74 6.98
CA GLY A 47 -1.98 8.41 5.58
C GLY A 47 -3.41 8.68 5.10
N GLU A 48 -3.67 8.27 3.86
CA GLU A 48 -4.96 8.47 3.18
C GLU A 48 -6.07 7.67 3.86
N VAL A 49 -5.77 6.43 4.27
CA VAL A 49 -6.71 5.57 5.00
C VAL A 49 -7.09 6.19 6.33
N TYR A 50 -6.15 6.81 7.06
CA TYR A 50 -6.47 7.48 8.32
C TYR A 50 -7.47 8.61 8.12
N GLN A 51 -7.25 9.46 7.12
CA GLN A 51 -8.17 10.55 6.79
C GLN A 51 -9.54 10.03 6.36
N ALA A 52 -9.58 9.00 5.52
CA ALA A 52 -10.83 8.39 5.07
C ALA A 52 -11.61 7.71 6.21
N LEU A 53 -10.92 7.08 7.17
CA LEU A 53 -11.52 6.52 8.38
C LEU A 53 -12.09 7.64 9.28
N ARG A 54 -11.34 8.74 9.47
CA ARG A 54 -11.76 9.89 10.27
C ARG A 54 -13.00 10.57 9.71
N GLN A 55 -13.15 10.59 8.39
CA GLN A 55 -14.31 11.15 7.69
C GLN A 55 -15.48 10.16 7.57
N GLY A 56 -15.29 8.89 7.97
CA GLY A 56 -16.34 7.88 7.94
C GLY A 56 -16.69 7.35 6.55
N VAL A 57 -15.90 7.69 5.53
CA VAL A 57 -16.14 7.29 4.12
C VAL A 57 -15.51 5.94 3.76
N LEU A 58 -14.62 5.43 4.61
CA LEU A 58 -13.95 4.15 4.46
C LEU A 58 -14.06 3.32 5.74
N SER A 59 -14.18 2.00 5.60
CA SER A 59 -14.00 1.05 6.71
C SER A 59 -12.65 0.36 6.60
N LEU A 60 -11.97 0.14 7.73
CA LEU A 60 -10.69 -0.57 7.78
C LEU A 60 -10.81 -2.00 7.19
N THR A 61 -11.99 -2.61 7.28
CA THR A 61 -12.26 -3.94 6.69
C THR A 61 -12.12 -3.97 5.18
N LYS A 62 -12.24 -2.82 4.48
CA LYS A 62 -12.06 -2.68 3.04
C LYS A 62 -10.58 -2.66 2.62
N THR A 63 -9.68 -2.42 3.56
CA THR A 63 -8.24 -2.44 3.30
C THR A 63 -7.70 -3.87 3.25
N VAL A 64 -6.63 -4.11 2.50
CA VAL A 64 -5.92 -5.38 2.47
C VAL A 64 -4.43 -5.11 2.66
N GLU A 65 -3.77 -5.89 3.50
CA GLU A 65 -2.32 -5.74 3.71
C GLU A 65 -1.52 -6.26 2.52
N LEU A 66 -0.47 -5.53 2.16
CA LEU A 66 0.41 -5.85 1.04
C LEU A 66 0.98 -7.27 1.15
N GLY A 67 1.38 -7.68 2.36
CA GLY A 67 1.86 -9.04 2.62
C GLY A 67 0.82 -10.12 2.27
N LYS A 68 -0.46 -9.88 2.59
CA LYS A 68 -1.54 -10.80 2.22
C LYS A 68 -1.75 -10.84 0.72
N ILE A 69 -1.78 -9.68 0.05
CA ILE A 69 -1.91 -9.58 -1.41
C ILE A 69 -0.78 -10.29 -2.16
N ILE A 70 0.43 -10.29 -1.60
CA ILE A 70 1.56 -11.03 -2.17
C ILE A 70 1.31 -12.53 -2.07
N LEU A 71 0.79 -13.03 -0.95
CA LEU A 71 0.58 -14.47 -0.71
C LEU A 71 -0.71 -15.03 -1.33
N GLN A 72 -1.74 -14.20 -1.51
CA GLN A 72 -3.10 -14.58 -1.89
C GLN A 72 -3.51 -13.90 -3.21
N PRO A 73 -3.31 -14.55 -4.38
CA PRO A 73 -3.66 -14.00 -5.68
C PRO A 73 -5.13 -13.59 -5.85
N GLU A 74 -6.03 -14.24 -5.13
CA GLU A 74 -7.47 -13.95 -5.10
C GLU A 74 -7.80 -12.58 -4.50
N LEU A 75 -6.92 -12.03 -3.66
CA LEU A 75 -7.07 -10.69 -3.08
C LEU A 75 -6.54 -9.58 -3.99
N ARG A 76 -5.86 -9.96 -5.08
CA ARG A 76 -5.36 -8.99 -6.06
C ARG A 76 -6.51 -8.47 -6.92
N ARG A 77 -6.20 -7.48 -7.74
CA ARG A 77 -7.10 -7.05 -8.80
C ARG A 77 -7.44 -8.24 -9.72
N GLN A 78 -8.72 -8.41 -10.02
CA GLN A 78 -9.25 -9.50 -10.83
C GLN A 78 -9.57 -9.06 -12.26
N THR A 79 -9.87 -7.76 -12.49
CA THR A 79 -10.20 -7.23 -13.82
C THR A 79 -9.52 -5.88 -14.10
N ASN A 80 -9.42 -5.48 -15.36
CA ASN A 80 -8.78 -4.22 -15.75
C ASN A 80 -9.64 -2.97 -15.51
N ASN A 81 -10.90 -3.12 -15.10
CA ASN A 81 -11.78 -1.98 -14.82
C ASN A 81 -11.82 -1.61 -13.34
N GLN A 82 -11.21 -2.43 -12.47
CA GLN A 82 -11.14 -2.17 -11.04
C GLN A 82 -10.14 -1.06 -10.73
N LEU A 83 -10.62 -0.05 -10.01
CA LEU A 83 -9.79 0.98 -9.40
C LEU A 83 -9.10 0.39 -8.18
N THR A 84 -7.77 0.48 -8.17
CA THR A 84 -6.98 0.06 -7.02
C THR A 84 -6.17 1.23 -6.46
N VAL A 85 -6.15 1.35 -5.14
CA VAL A 85 -5.36 2.36 -4.43
C VAL A 85 -4.37 1.63 -3.54
N ALA A 86 -3.10 2.05 -3.58
CA ALA A 86 -2.09 1.61 -2.63
C ALA A 86 -1.65 2.81 -1.78
N ASP A 87 -1.95 2.75 -0.49
CA ASP A 87 -1.54 3.70 0.54
C ASP A 87 -0.39 3.08 1.34
N LEU A 88 0.85 3.43 0.97
CA LEU A 88 2.07 2.86 1.54
C LEU A 88 2.75 3.93 2.40
N THR A 89 2.75 3.71 3.71
CA THR A 89 3.22 4.65 4.73
C THR A 89 4.66 4.41 5.17
N GLY A 90 5.28 3.32 4.73
CA GLY A 90 6.63 2.91 5.10
C GLY A 90 6.64 2.09 6.39
N VAL A 91 7.08 0.84 6.27
CA VAL A 91 7.36 -0.06 7.41
C VAL A 91 8.86 -0.37 7.45
N ALA A 92 9.47 -0.28 8.63
CA ALA A 92 10.90 -0.51 8.81
C ALA A 92 11.40 -1.87 8.28
N VAL A 93 10.52 -2.88 8.23
CA VAL A 93 10.86 -4.19 7.66
C VAL A 93 11.21 -4.10 6.18
N GLN A 94 10.59 -3.21 5.40
CA GLN A 94 10.91 -3.03 3.97
C GLN A 94 12.32 -2.47 3.80
N ASP A 95 12.71 -1.48 4.62
CA ASP A 95 14.04 -0.88 4.60
C ASP A 95 15.12 -1.90 4.98
N ILE A 96 14.86 -2.71 6.03
CA ILE A 96 15.78 -3.75 6.48
C ILE A 96 15.98 -4.81 5.38
N GLN A 97 14.93 -5.22 4.66
CA GLN A 97 15.08 -6.18 3.57
C GLN A 97 15.89 -5.61 2.41
N ILE A 98 15.72 -4.33 2.07
CA ILE A 98 16.51 -3.67 1.02
C ILE A 98 17.97 -3.58 1.47
N ALA A 99 18.23 -3.11 2.70
CA ALA A 99 19.59 -3.01 3.25
C ALA A 99 20.30 -4.37 3.28
N LYS A 100 19.57 -5.43 3.68
CA LYS A 100 20.08 -6.80 3.67
C LYS A 100 20.42 -7.25 2.25
N ALA A 101 19.54 -7.05 1.27
CA ALA A 101 19.79 -7.46 -0.11
C ALA A 101 21.01 -6.75 -0.72
N VAL A 102 21.18 -5.46 -0.45
CA VAL A 102 22.37 -4.69 -0.86
C VAL A 102 23.63 -5.24 -0.20
N TYR A 103 23.57 -5.54 1.10
CA TYR A 103 24.69 -6.09 1.85
C TYR A 103 25.10 -7.50 1.38
N GLU A 104 24.13 -8.38 1.14
CA GLU A 104 24.38 -9.73 0.61
C GLU A 104 25.03 -9.67 -0.77
N LYS A 105 24.53 -8.80 -1.66
CA LYS A 105 25.13 -8.60 -2.98
C LYS A 105 26.57 -8.07 -2.90
N TYR A 106 26.85 -7.16 -1.98
CA TYR A 106 28.20 -6.68 -1.76
C TYR A 106 29.16 -7.80 -1.32
N LEU A 107 28.72 -8.72 -0.46
CA LEU A 107 29.52 -9.87 -0.05
C LEU A 107 29.79 -10.85 -1.21
N GLU A 108 28.80 -11.09 -2.09
CA GLU A 108 28.96 -11.93 -3.29
C GLU A 108 29.97 -11.35 -4.29
N GLU A 109 30.03 -10.02 -4.44
CA GLU A 109 30.98 -9.36 -5.35
C GLU A 109 32.42 -9.32 -4.80
N MET A 110 32.61 -9.58 -3.50
CA MET A 110 33.91 -9.67 -2.84
C MET A 110 34.46 -11.08 -2.72
N SER A 111 33.65 -12.11 -3.04
CA SER A 111 34.04 -13.53 -3.06
C SER A 111 34.44 -13.99 -4.45
#